data_AF-A0A5C3NXC7-F1
#
_entry.id   AF-A0A5C3NXC7-F1
#
_cell.length_a   1.000
_cell.length_b   1.000
_cell.length_c   1.000
_cell.angle_alpha   90.00
_cell.angle_beta   90.00
_cell.angle_gamma   90.00
#
_symmetry.space_group_name_H-M   'P 1'
#
loop_
_entity.id
_entity.type
_entity.pdbx_description
1 polymer ?
#
loop_
_entity_poly.entity_id
_entity_poly.type
_entity_poly.pdbx_seq_one_letter_code
_entity_poly.pdbx_strand_id
1 'polypeptide(L)'
;MTEACGLTYDNDIVTPIYVRSSDRHGNYSPELEDLKNVFKALKTKKNKIKYIRERQALVSRRHDNARKLSAWEYLLKQNAIAEEAAVVAERRAAIWAKIRDEGWGEDIDWMSSADRAYLSNMKVACRPSKLTERSLSLSRAAVVDLMEEVRVRRMKVQQAALFATRFNWLSTALSEYQHQKWLDDRNSYVFVPFADCVMDEQIRTVIEDTSRDFTEEAIKAKFNNLLPTVVSH
;
A
#
# COMPACT_ATOMS: atom_id res chain seq x y z
N MET A 1 -9.61 -54.42 -1.17
CA MET A 1 -10.06 -55.77 -1.54
C MET A 1 -10.87 -55.65 -2.82
N THR A 2 -10.31 -56.09 -3.93
CA THR A 2 -10.89 -56.01 -5.27
C THR A 2 -11.60 -57.33 -5.56
N GLU A 3 -12.94 -57.34 -5.52
CA GLU A 3 -13.71 -58.48 -6.00
C GLU A 3 -13.69 -58.49 -7.53
N ALA A 4 -12.97 -59.46 -8.09
CA ALA A 4 -13.03 -59.79 -9.50
C ALA A 4 -14.32 -60.59 -9.75
N CYS A 5 -15.36 -59.91 -10.25
CA CYS A 5 -16.57 -60.58 -10.71
C CYS A 5 -16.25 -61.33 -12.02
N GLY A 6 -16.17 -62.66 -11.93
CA GLY A 6 -15.81 -63.54 -13.04
C GLY A 6 -16.83 -63.49 -14.17
N LEU A 7 -16.36 -63.12 -15.37
CA LEU A 7 -17.01 -63.41 -16.63
C LEU A 7 -16.04 -64.22 -17.47
N THR A 8 -16.50 -65.39 -17.91
CA THR A 8 -15.76 -66.37 -18.70
C THR A 8 -15.36 -65.79 -20.07
N TYR A 9 -14.20 -66.25 -20.50
CA TYR A 9 -13.35 -65.71 -21.56
C TYR A 9 -13.87 -65.98 -22.97
N ASP A 10 -13.85 -64.95 -23.81
CA ASP A 10 -13.89 -65.09 -25.27
C ASP A 10 -12.91 -64.06 -25.87
N ASN A 11 -11.92 -64.56 -26.62
CA ASN A 11 -10.53 -64.08 -26.57
C ASN A 11 -10.13 -62.94 -27.54
N ASP A 12 -11.05 -62.23 -28.19
CA ASP A 12 -10.67 -61.52 -29.43
C ASP A 12 -10.75 -59.99 -29.47
N ILE A 13 -11.12 -59.29 -28.39
CA ILE A 13 -10.77 -57.87 -28.17
C ILE A 13 -10.77 -57.60 -26.66
N VAL A 14 -9.63 -57.75 -26.01
CA VAL A 14 -9.45 -57.27 -24.64
C VAL A 14 -8.93 -55.83 -24.71
N THR A 15 -9.84 -54.87 -24.90
CA THR A 15 -9.57 -53.52 -24.38
C THR A 15 -10.19 -53.51 -22.99
N PRO A 16 -9.41 -53.73 -21.92
CA PRO A 16 -9.96 -53.70 -20.57
C PRO A 16 -10.50 -52.28 -20.35
N ILE A 17 -11.82 -52.16 -20.20
CA ILE A 17 -12.43 -50.92 -19.73
C ILE A 17 -12.09 -50.83 -18.26
N TYR A 18 -10.91 -50.30 -17.94
CA TYR A 18 -10.52 -49.96 -16.59
C TYR A 18 -11.44 -48.81 -16.12
N VAL A 19 -12.52 -49.17 -15.44
CA VAL A 19 -13.22 -48.21 -14.58
C VAL A 19 -12.32 -48.05 -13.35
N ARG A 20 -11.43 -47.04 -13.37
CA ARG A 20 -10.68 -46.65 -12.18
C ARG A 20 -11.70 -46.31 -11.08
N SER A 21 -11.91 -47.20 -10.13
CA SER A 21 -12.48 -46.83 -8.83
C SER A 21 -11.39 -46.09 -8.07
N SER A 22 -11.15 -44.83 -8.42
CA SER A 22 -10.47 -43.96 -7.48
C SER A 22 -11.50 -43.60 -6.43
N ASP A 23 -11.26 -43.96 -5.17
CA ASP A 23 -12.09 -43.57 -4.02
C ASP A 23 -12.24 -42.03 -3.87
N ARG A 24 -11.62 -41.24 -4.76
CA ARG A 24 -11.75 -39.77 -4.84
C ARG A 24 -12.68 -39.26 -5.95
N HIS A 25 -13.13 -40.10 -6.87
CA HIS A 25 -14.06 -39.71 -7.95
C HIS A 25 -15.09 -40.82 -8.10
N GLY A 26 -16.09 -40.82 -7.20
CA GLY A 26 -17.23 -41.70 -7.30
C GLY A 26 -17.92 -41.48 -8.65
N ASN A 27 -17.90 -42.48 -9.53
CA ASN A 27 -18.76 -42.46 -10.70
C ASN A 27 -20.20 -42.45 -10.20
N TYR A 28 -21.05 -41.64 -10.83
CA TYR A 28 -22.47 -41.66 -10.53
C TYR A 28 -23.03 -43.05 -10.89
N SER A 29 -23.28 -43.86 -9.85
CA SER A 29 -23.58 -45.29 -9.95
C SER A 29 -24.74 -45.60 -10.94
N PRO A 30 -25.83 -44.82 -10.99
CA PRO A 30 -26.91 -45.06 -11.95
C PRO A 30 -26.48 -44.95 -13.43
N GLU A 31 -25.71 -43.92 -13.80
CA GLU A 31 -25.23 -43.77 -15.18
C GLU A 31 -24.32 -44.93 -15.59
N LEU A 32 -23.50 -45.45 -14.68
CA LEU A 32 -22.61 -46.55 -14.97
C LEU A 32 -23.39 -47.86 -15.25
N GLU A 33 -24.44 -48.13 -14.47
CA GLU A 33 -25.30 -49.29 -14.68
C GLU A 33 -26.11 -49.18 -15.98
N ASP A 34 -26.61 -47.99 -16.32
CA ASP A 34 -27.27 -47.76 -17.61
C ASP A 34 -26.32 -48.04 -18.78
N LEU A 35 -25.07 -47.55 -18.70
CA LEU A 35 -24.07 -47.81 -19.74
C LEU A 35 -23.75 -49.30 -19.88
N LYS A 36 -23.66 -50.04 -18.77
CA LYS A 36 -23.45 -51.49 -18.76
C LYS A 36 -24.63 -52.21 -19.42
N ASN A 37 -25.86 -51.83 -19.07
CA ASN A 37 -27.08 -52.44 -19.61
C ASN A 37 -27.19 -52.21 -21.13
N VAL A 38 -26.97 -50.97 -21.58
CA VAL A 38 -26.96 -50.62 -23.01
C VAL A 38 -25.87 -51.41 -23.74
N PHE A 39 -24.67 -51.51 -23.18
CA PHE A 39 -23.57 -52.25 -23.82
C PHE A 39 -23.83 -53.76 -23.91
N LYS A 40 -24.40 -54.37 -22.86
CA LYS A 40 -24.78 -55.80 -22.83
C LYS A 40 -25.86 -56.11 -23.86
N ALA A 41 -26.80 -55.19 -24.09
CA ALA A 41 -27.89 -55.37 -25.05
C ALA A 41 -27.43 -55.36 -26.53
N LEU A 42 -26.23 -54.87 -26.83
CA LEU A 42 -25.70 -54.84 -28.20
C LEU A 42 -25.22 -56.24 -28.65
N LYS A 43 -25.90 -56.81 -29.65
CA LYS A 43 -25.64 -58.19 -30.13
C LYS A 43 -24.36 -58.36 -30.96
N THR A 44 -23.97 -57.36 -31.74
CA THR A 44 -22.87 -57.48 -32.71
C THR A 44 -21.61 -56.74 -32.25
N LYS A 45 -20.43 -57.31 -32.56
CA LYS A 45 -19.11 -56.71 -32.33
C LYS A 45 -19.00 -55.30 -32.94
N LYS A 46 -19.52 -55.12 -34.16
CA LYS A 46 -19.56 -53.84 -34.88
C LYS A 46 -20.31 -52.76 -34.09
N ASN A 47 -21.47 -53.10 -33.52
CA ASN A 47 -22.28 -52.13 -32.76
C ASN A 47 -21.60 -51.77 -31.42
N LYS A 48 -20.97 -52.73 -30.75
CA LYS A 48 -20.19 -52.46 -29.53
C LYS A 48 -19.03 -51.50 -29.78
N ILE A 49 -18.27 -51.70 -30.86
CA ILE A 49 -17.17 -50.79 -31.25
C ILE A 49 -17.69 -49.38 -31.56
N LYS A 50 -18.79 -49.27 -32.32
CA LYS A 50 -19.42 -47.98 -32.62
C LYS A 50 -19.82 -47.24 -31.33
N TYR A 51 -20.49 -47.95 -30.41
CA TYR A 51 -20.90 -47.38 -29.12
C TYR A 51 -19.72 -46.91 -28.28
N ILE A 52 -18.64 -47.69 -28.20
CA ILE A 52 -17.42 -47.28 -27.47
C ILE A 52 -16.86 -45.98 -28.06
N ARG A 53 -16.76 -45.89 -29.39
CA ARG A 53 -16.27 -44.66 -30.07
C ARG A 53 -17.17 -43.45 -29.79
N GLU A 54 -18.48 -43.62 -29.83
CA GLU A 54 -19.44 -42.56 -29.52
C GLU A 54 -19.32 -42.08 -28.06
N ARG A 55 -19.19 -43.01 -27.11
CA ARG A 55 -18.99 -42.67 -25.70
C ARG A 55 -17.65 -41.98 -25.46
N GLN A 56 -16.58 -42.44 -26.10
CA GLN A 56 -15.27 -41.78 -26.05
C GLN A 56 -15.34 -40.35 -26.59
N ALA A 57 -16.00 -40.15 -27.74
CA ALA A 57 -16.20 -38.82 -28.31
C ALA A 57 -17.03 -37.91 -27.40
N LEU A 58 -18.10 -38.44 -26.78
CA LEU A 58 -18.90 -37.70 -25.80
C LEU A 58 -18.09 -37.30 -24.58
N VAL A 59 -17.32 -38.23 -24.01
CA VAL A 59 -16.46 -37.96 -22.85
C VAL A 59 -15.39 -36.92 -23.21
N SER A 60 -14.76 -37.03 -24.39
CA SER A 60 -13.81 -36.02 -24.88
C SER A 60 -14.46 -34.64 -24.95
N ARG A 61 -15.65 -34.54 -25.58
CA ARG A 61 -16.40 -33.28 -25.67
C ARG A 61 -16.76 -32.70 -24.29
N ARG A 62 -17.16 -33.55 -23.34
CA ARG A 62 -17.45 -33.12 -21.96
C ARG A 62 -16.19 -32.57 -21.29
N HIS A 63 -15.04 -33.22 -21.44
CA HIS A 63 -13.77 -32.72 -20.91
C HIS A 63 -13.37 -31.38 -21.55
N ASP A 64 -13.49 -31.25 -22.86
CA ASP A 64 -13.18 -30.00 -23.56
C ASP A 64 -14.08 -28.85 -23.10
N ASN A 65 -15.38 -29.11 -22.94
CA ASN A 65 -16.32 -28.14 -22.40
C ASN A 65 -16.01 -27.78 -20.95
N ALA A 66 -15.70 -28.77 -20.10
CA ALA A 66 -15.32 -28.53 -18.72
C ALA A 66 -14.08 -27.63 -18.63
N ARG A 67 -13.03 -27.90 -19.43
CA ARG A 67 -11.84 -27.04 -19.51
C ARG A 67 -12.18 -25.61 -19.92
N LYS A 68 -13.03 -25.43 -20.94
CA LYS A 68 -13.47 -24.10 -21.39
C LYS A 68 -14.26 -23.36 -20.32
N LEU A 69 -15.17 -24.04 -19.62
CA LEU A 69 -15.94 -23.46 -18.52
C LEU A 69 -15.06 -23.06 -17.34
N SER A 70 -14.08 -23.91 -16.96
CA SER A 70 -13.13 -23.57 -15.90
C SER A 70 -12.24 -22.38 -16.28
N ALA A 71 -11.78 -22.31 -17.53
CA ALA A 71 -11.03 -21.16 -18.02
C ALA A 71 -11.87 -19.88 -18.02
N TRP A 72 -13.14 -19.96 -18.44
CA TRP A 72 -14.07 -18.84 -18.40
C TRP A 72 -14.37 -18.38 -16.98
N GLU A 73 -14.61 -19.29 -16.04
CA GLU A 73 -14.80 -18.98 -14.62
C GLU A 73 -13.58 -18.28 -14.02
N TYR A 74 -12.38 -18.77 -14.35
CA TYR A 74 -11.14 -18.13 -13.93
C TYR A 74 -11.03 -16.69 -14.44
N LEU A 75 -11.32 -16.46 -15.73
CA LEU A 75 -11.33 -15.11 -16.31
C LEU A 75 -12.38 -14.21 -15.66
N LEU A 76 -13.59 -14.73 -15.39
CA LEU A 76 -14.64 -13.97 -14.71
C LEU A 76 -14.21 -13.52 -13.31
N LYS A 77 -13.54 -14.40 -12.56
CA LYS A 77 -12.98 -14.07 -11.24
C LYS A 77 -11.90 -12.99 -11.33
N GLN A 78 -10.99 -13.09 -12.30
CA GLN A 78 -9.95 -12.07 -12.52
C GLN A 78 -10.54 -10.71 -12.89
N ASN A 79 -11.54 -10.69 -13.78
CA ASN A 79 -12.24 -9.47 -14.16
C ASN A 79 -12.94 -8.82 -12.97
N ALA A 80 -13.64 -9.60 -12.14
CA ALA A 80 -14.29 -9.09 -10.94
C ALA A 80 -13.29 -8.45 -9.96
N ILE A 81 -12.13 -9.09 -9.74
CA ILE A 81 -11.05 -8.54 -8.91
C ILE A 81 -10.51 -7.23 -9.50
N ALA A 82 -10.31 -7.19 -10.82
CA ALA A 82 -9.80 -5.99 -11.50
C ALA A 82 -10.79 -4.82 -11.45
N GLU A 83 -12.10 -5.08 -11.65
CA GLU A 83 -13.17 -4.09 -11.51
C GLU A 83 -13.25 -3.56 -10.07
N GLU A 84 -13.18 -4.44 -9.08
CA GLU A 84 -13.16 -4.06 -7.67
C GLU A 84 -11.95 -3.16 -7.34
N ALA A 85 -10.76 -3.55 -7.81
CA ALA A 85 -9.54 -2.78 -7.64
C ALA A 85 -9.61 -1.40 -8.32
N ALA A 86 -10.22 -1.31 -9.50
CA ALA A 86 -10.42 -0.05 -10.21
C ALA A 86 -11.33 0.91 -9.42
N VAL A 87 -12.46 0.41 -8.89
CA VAL A 87 -13.37 1.21 -8.05
C VAL A 87 -12.67 1.70 -6.78
N VAL A 88 -11.86 0.85 -6.15
CA VAL A 88 -11.04 1.24 -4.98
C VAL A 88 -10.01 2.31 -5.34
N ALA A 89 -9.35 2.18 -6.50
CA ALA A 89 -8.38 3.17 -6.97
C ALA A 89 -9.03 4.54 -7.24
N GLU A 90 -10.19 4.57 -7.92
CA GLU A 90 -10.98 5.79 -8.14
C GLU A 90 -11.39 6.43 -6.81
N ARG A 91 -11.86 5.62 -5.86
CA ARG A 91 -12.23 6.09 -4.52
C ARG A 91 -11.04 6.73 -3.80
N ARG A 92 -9.87 6.08 -3.84
CA ARG A 92 -8.63 6.62 -3.25
C ARG A 92 -8.26 7.96 -3.87
N ALA A 93 -8.28 8.06 -5.20
CA ALA A 93 -7.98 9.29 -5.91
C ALA A 93 -8.95 10.41 -5.52
N ALA A 94 -10.24 10.12 -5.40
CA ALA A 94 -11.26 11.08 -4.97
C ALA A 94 -11.04 11.56 -3.53
N ILE A 95 -10.66 10.67 -2.61
CA ILE A 95 -10.32 11.03 -1.23
C ILE A 95 -9.11 11.97 -1.21
N TRP A 96 -8.03 11.64 -1.94
CA TRP A 96 -6.84 12.50 -2.02
C TRP A 96 -7.15 13.89 -2.58
N ALA A 97 -7.95 13.97 -3.64
CA ALA A 97 -8.36 15.24 -4.23
C ALA A 97 -9.13 16.08 -3.20
N LYS A 98 -10.10 15.49 -2.51
CA LYS A 98 -10.88 16.18 -1.48
C LYS A 98 -10.02 16.68 -0.31
N ILE A 99 -9.09 15.87 0.19
CA ILE A 99 -8.18 16.28 1.26
C ILE A 99 -7.30 17.46 0.79
N ARG A 100 -6.84 17.44 -0.46
CA ARG A 100 -6.08 18.56 -1.05
C ARG A 100 -6.94 19.83 -1.15
N ASP A 101 -8.18 19.71 -1.61
CA ASP A 101 -9.14 20.83 -1.69
C ASP A 101 -9.46 21.44 -0.31
N GLU A 102 -9.40 20.63 0.75
CA GLU A 102 -9.56 21.07 2.15
C GLU A 102 -8.32 21.81 2.71
N GLY A 103 -7.27 22.02 1.91
CA GLY A 103 -6.09 22.78 2.28
C GLY A 103 -4.95 21.96 2.89
N TRP A 104 -5.02 20.63 2.79
CA TRP A 104 -3.96 19.73 3.28
C TRP A 104 -2.94 19.36 2.20
N GLY A 105 -2.95 20.05 1.04
CA GLY A 105 -2.10 19.72 -0.11
C GLY A 105 -0.61 19.63 0.23
N GLU A 106 -0.08 20.63 0.95
CA GLU A 106 1.33 20.63 1.35
C GLU A 106 1.68 19.49 2.32
N ASP A 107 0.76 19.16 3.23
CA ASP A 107 0.95 18.06 4.18
C ASP A 107 0.96 16.72 3.43
N ILE A 108 0.09 16.55 2.42
CA ILE A 108 0.08 15.36 1.54
C ILE A 108 1.41 15.22 0.80
N ASP A 109 1.94 16.32 0.27
CA ASP A 109 3.19 16.31 -0.48
C ASP A 109 4.38 15.94 0.41
N TRP A 110 4.30 16.25 1.71
CA TRP A 110 5.30 15.89 2.72
C TRP A 110 5.20 14.44 3.24
N MET A 111 4.05 13.77 3.05
CA MET A 111 3.83 12.41 3.56
C MET A 111 4.87 11.41 3.05
N SER A 112 5.38 10.58 3.96
CA SER A 112 6.25 9.45 3.63
C SER A 112 5.49 8.36 2.85
N SER A 113 6.23 7.41 2.26
CA SER A 113 5.64 6.23 1.65
C SER A 113 4.80 5.41 2.64
N ALA A 114 5.22 5.34 3.89
CA ALA A 114 4.50 4.66 4.97
C ALA A 114 3.17 5.35 5.30
N ASP A 115 3.16 6.69 5.39
CA ASP A 115 1.94 7.46 5.64
C ASP A 115 0.93 7.30 4.50
N ARG A 116 1.41 7.35 3.24
CA ARG A 116 0.58 7.14 2.04
C ARG A 116 0.01 5.73 2.00
N ALA A 117 0.81 4.73 2.38
CA ALA A 117 0.36 3.34 2.48
C ALA A 117 -0.68 3.18 3.59
N TYR A 118 -0.47 3.80 4.76
CA TYR A 118 -1.41 3.78 5.87
C TYR A 118 -2.77 4.37 5.45
N LEU A 119 -2.79 5.57 4.88
CA LEU A 119 -4.04 6.17 4.38
C LEU A 119 -4.71 5.29 3.32
N SER A 120 -3.92 4.74 2.40
CA SER A 120 -4.44 3.85 1.34
C SER A 120 -5.05 2.56 1.89
N ASN A 121 -4.58 2.09 3.04
CA ASN A 121 -5.06 0.88 3.72
C ASN A 121 -6.17 1.12 4.74
N MET A 122 -6.51 2.39 5.04
CA MET A 122 -7.64 2.69 5.90
C MET A 122 -8.92 2.11 5.31
N LYS A 123 -9.78 1.54 6.16
CA LYS A 123 -11.05 0.92 5.75
C LYS A 123 -11.91 1.83 4.88
N VAL A 124 -11.77 3.14 5.03
CA VAL A 124 -12.47 4.15 4.25
C VAL A 124 -12.00 4.16 2.81
N ALA A 125 -10.70 4.07 2.58
CA ALA A 125 -10.07 4.13 1.27
C ALA A 125 -10.19 2.81 0.50
N CYS A 126 -10.30 1.67 1.20
CA CYS A 126 -10.36 0.34 0.59
C CYS A 126 -11.77 -0.15 0.23
N ARG A 127 -12.83 0.62 0.47
CA ARG A 127 -14.20 0.15 0.17
C ARG A 127 -14.45 0.14 -1.35
N PRO A 128 -14.92 -0.97 -1.93
CA PRO A 128 -15.27 -1.06 -3.35
C PRO A 128 -16.62 -0.40 -3.64
N SER A 129 -16.70 0.91 -3.40
CA SER A 129 -17.91 1.70 -3.62
C SER A 129 -17.52 3.14 -3.93
N LYS A 130 -18.33 3.84 -4.73
CA LYS A 130 -18.10 5.25 -5.02
C LYS A 130 -18.09 6.09 -3.74
N LEU A 131 -17.21 7.08 -3.70
CA LEU A 131 -17.15 8.03 -2.60
C LEU A 131 -18.41 8.90 -2.63
N THR A 132 -19.23 8.78 -1.60
CA THR A 132 -20.38 9.67 -1.37
C THR A 132 -20.02 10.67 -0.28
N GLU A 133 -20.64 11.84 -0.31
CA GLU A 133 -20.43 12.90 0.69
C GLU A 133 -20.66 12.39 2.12
N ARG A 134 -21.72 11.60 2.32
CA ARG A 134 -22.00 10.94 3.62
C ARG A 134 -20.90 9.96 4.03
N SER A 135 -20.36 9.19 3.08
CA SER A 135 -19.26 8.26 3.40
C SER A 135 -17.96 9.00 3.71
N LEU A 136 -17.73 10.13 3.05
CA LEU A 136 -16.58 11.00 3.28
C LEU A 136 -16.68 11.65 4.67
N SER A 137 -17.83 12.20 5.03
CA SER A 137 -18.04 12.86 6.32
C SER A 137 -17.80 11.92 7.50
N LEU A 138 -18.25 10.66 7.40
CA LEU A 138 -18.02 9.63 8.43
C LEU A 138 -16.55 9.26 8.58
N SER A 139 -15.78 9.35 7.50
CA SER A 139 -14.36 9.04 7.49
C SER A 139 -13.45 10.23 7.77
N ARG A 140 -14.00 11.44 7.68
CA ARG A 140 -13.23 12.68 7.70
C ARG A 140 -12.41 12.81 8.97
N ALA A 141 -12.99 12.47 10.13
CA ALA A 141 -12.28 12.50 11.41
C ALA A 141 -10.97 11.68 11.35
N ALA A 142 -11.05 10.40 10.98
CA ALA A 142 -9.88 9.54 10.95
C ALA A 142 -8.82 9.98 9.92
N VAL A 143 -9.25 10.59 8.82
CA VAL A 143 -8.33 11.16 7.81
C VAL A 143 -7.68 12.43 8.34
N VAL A 144 -8.46 13.32 8.95
CA VAL A 144 -7.99 14.59 9.53
C VAL A 144 -7.00 14.31 10.67
N ASP A 145 -7.28 13.35 11.55
CA ASP A 145 -6.37 12.95 12.63
C ASP A 145 -4.99 12.57 12.07
N LEU A 146 -4.95 11.76 11.00
CA LEU A 146 -3.69 11.42 10.32
C LEU A 146 -3.01 12.66 9.72
N MET A 147 -3.78 13.54 9.07
CA MET A 147 -3.22 14.74 8.47
C MET A 147 -2.68 15.72 9.52
N GLU A 148 -3.29 15.80 10.70
CA GLU A 148 -2.78 16.56 11.83
C GLU A 148 -1.45 16.00 12.34
N GLU A 149 -1.30 14.68 12.46
CA GLU A 149 -0.03 14.04 12.82
C GLU A 149 1.08 14.33 11.80
N VAL A 150 0.75 14.26 10.51
CA VAL A 150 1.66 14.62 9.41
C VAL A 150 2.07 16.10 9.53
N ARG A 151 1.10 16.99 9.73
CA ARG A 151 1.34 18.43 9.89
C ARG A 151 2.24 18.72 11.09
N VAL A 152 1.98 18.12 12.24
CA VAL A 152 2.81 18.29 13.45
C VAL A 152 4.25 17.86 13.19
N ARG A 153 4.46 16.71 12.54
CA ARG A 153 5.81 16.26 12.18
C ARG A 153 6.49 17.22 11.19
N ARG A 154 5.78 17.64 10.14
CA ARG A 154 6.28 18.62 9.16
C ARG A 154 6.71 19.92 9.83
N MET A 155 5.84 20.49 10.67
CA MET A 155 6.11 21.74 11.38
C MET A 155 7.32 21.62 12.31
N LYS A 156 7.45 20.50 13.04
CA LYS A 156 8.64 20.23 13.88
C LYS A 156 9.93 20.20 13.06
N VAL A 157 9.91 19.54 11.90
CA VAL A 157 11.09 19.47 11.01
C VAL A 157 11.43 20.84 10.43
N GLN A 158 10.44 21.60 9.97
CA GLN A 158 10.63 22.96 9.46
C GLN A 158 11.17 23.90 10.54
N GLN A 159 10.63 23.82 11.76
CA GLN A 159 11.09 24.62 12.90
C GLN A 159 12.52 24.25 13.30
N ALA A 160 12.85 22.95 13.36
CA ALA A 160 14.21 22.50 13.65
C ALA A 160 15.21 22.98 12.59
N ALA A 161 14.85 22.92 11.31
CA ALA A 161 15.67 23.43 10.22
C ALA A 161 15.90 24.95 10.33
N LEU A 162 14.83 25.70 10.60
CA LEU A 162 14.90 27.16 10.80
C LEU A 162 15.80 27.52 12.00
N PHE A 163 15.66 26.82 13.12
CA PHE A 163 16.53 27.02 14.28
C PHE A 163 17.98 26.66 13.99
N ALA A 164 18.24 25.55 13.31
CA ALA A 164 19.60 25.16 12.92
C ALA A 164 20.28 26.25 12.07
N THR A 165 19.57 26.79 11.07
CA THR A 165 20.08 27.90 10.26
C THR A 165 20.39 29.14 11.10
N ARG A 166 19.50 29.52 12.02
CA ARG A 166 19.69 30.70 12.87
C ARG A 166 20.80 30.51 13.91
N PHE A 167 20.94 29.32 14.48
CA PHE A 167 22.04 28.97 15.36
C PHE A 167 23.38 29.05 14.64
N ASN A 168 23.45 28.63 13.37
CA ASN A 168 24.66 28.82 12.57
C ASN A 168 24.98 30.30 12.39
N TRP A 169 24.00 31.14 12.06
CA TRP A 169 24.21 32.58 11.94
C TRP A 169 24.66 33.24 13.24
N LEU A 170 24.05 32.88 14.37
CA LEU A 170 24.50 33.34 15.69
C LEU A 170 25.93 32.88 15.99
N SER A 171 26.26 31.62 15.70
CA SER A 171 27.59 31.07 15.92
C SER A 171 28.64 31.83 15.10
N THR A 172 28.34 32.16 13.84
CA THR A 172 29.21 33.01 13.00
C THR A 172 29.37 34.40 13.59
N ALA A 173 28.26 35.09 13.91
CA ALA A 173 28.29 36.45 14.46
C ALA A 173 29.04 36.51 15.81
N LEU A 174 28.82 35.52 16.68
CA LEU A 174 29.51 35.40 17.97
C LEU A 174 31.02 35.18 17.76
N SER A 175 31.40 34.29 16.85
CA SER A 175 32.82 34.02 16.55
C SER A 175 33.53 35.26 16.00
N GLU A 176 32.87 35.98 15.08
CA GLU A 176 33.40 37.24 14.52
C GLU A 176 33.56 38.31 15.61
N TYR A 177 32.53 38.51 16.44
CA TYR A 177 32.56 39.46 17.55
C TYR A 177 33.65 39.13 18.57
N GLN A 178 33.74 37.86 18.98
CA GLN A 178 34.75 37.38 19.92
C GLN A 178 36.17 37.50 19.39
N HIS A 179 36.37 37.20 18.11
CA HIS A 179 37.66 37.37 17.45
C HIS A 179 38.08 38.84 17.42
N GLN A 180 37.16 39.75 17.08
CA GLN A 180 37.42 41.19 17.08
C GLN A 180 37.77 41.69 18.49
N LYS A 181 36.99 41.31 19.51
CA LYS A 181 37.27 41.70 20.91
C LYS A 181 38.60 41.17 21.43
N TRP A 182 38.97 39.96 21.04
CA TRP A 182 40.27 39.38 21.39
C TRP A 182 41.43 40.15 20.76
N LEU A 183 41.26 40.66 19.53
CA LEU A 183 42.24 41.53 18.87
C LEU A 183 42.32 42.92 19.54
N ASP A 184 41.20 43.46 20.00
CA ASP A 184 41.13 44.79 20.64
C ASP A 184 41.78 44.79 22.04
N ASP A 185 41.45 43.81 22.90
CA ASP A 185 42.02 43.68 24.25
C ASP A 185 42.16 42.21 24.68
N ARG A 186 43.33 41.66 24.39
CA ARG A 186 43.66 40.27 24.71
C ARG A 186 43.70 39.98 26.21
N ASN A 187 43.97 40.97 27.06
CA ASN A 187 44.21 40.75 28.49
C ASN A 187 42.92 40.76 29.32
N SER A 188 41.89 41.47 28.88
CA SER A 188 40.58 41.52 29.55
C SER A 188 39.52 40.62 28.90
N TYR A 189 39.84 39.97 27.78
CA TYR A 189 38.90 39.15 27.02
C TYR A 189 38.36 37.96 27.82
N VAL A 190 37.02 37.91 27.96
CA VAL A 190 36.29 36.76 28.50
C VAL A 190 35.59 36.05 27.35
N PHE A 191 35.88 34.75 27.21
CA PHE A 191 35.19 33.90 26.25
C PHE A 191 33.78 33.60 26.75
N VAL A 192 32.76 33.93 25.95
CA VAL A 192 31.37 33.61 26.25
C VAL A 192 30.96 32.33 25.52
N PRO A 193 30.56 31.26 26.24
CA PRO A 193 30.03 30.06 25.62
C PRO A 193 28.79 30.35 24.75
N PHE A 194 28.70 29.67 23.61
CA PHE A 194 27.52 29.77 22.73
C PHE A 194 26.20 29.47 23.46
N ALA A 195 26.21 28.52 24.40
CA ALA A 195 25.04 28.17 25.19
C ALA A 195 24.50 29.34 26.02
N ASP A 196 25.38 30.15 26.62
CA ASP A 196 24.98 31.29 27.44
C ASP A 196 24.32 32.38 26.57
N CYS A 197 24.86 32.61 25.36
CA CYS A 197 24.24 33.51 24.39
C CYS A 197 22.86 33.03 23.92
N VAL A 198 22.67 31.72 23.71
CA VAL A 198 21.38 31.17 23.26
C VAL A 198 20.30 31.26 24.35
N MET A 199 20.70 31.20 25.62
CA MET A 199 19.78 31.29 26.76
C MET A 199 19.35 32.73 27.07
N ASP A 200 20.04 33.73 26.51
CA ASP A 200 19.64 35.13 26.63
C ASP A 200 18.27 35.39 25.97
N GLU A 201 17.42 36.16 26.64
CA GLU A 201 16.04 36.39 26.20
C GLU A 201 15.96 37.18 24.88
N GLN A 202 16.86 38.14 24.67
CA GLN A 202 16.87 38.96 23.46
C GLN A 202 17.32 38.14 22.26
N ILE A 203 18.36 37.32 22.45
CA ILE A 203 18.85 36.39 21.42
C ILE A 203 17.79 35.35 21.09
N ARG A 204 17.18 34.73 22.10
CA ARG A 204 16.10 33.75 21.91
C ARG A 204 14.92 34.33 21.16
N THR A 205 14.53 35.57 21.47
CA THR A 205 13.46 36.27 20.74
C THR A 205 13.76 36.37 19.25
N VAL A 206 15.01 36.67 18.87
CA VAL A 206 15.43 36.70 17.45
C VAL A 206 15.43 35.30 16.82
N ILE A 207 15.84 34.27 17.58
CA ILE A 207 15.86 32.88 17.10
C ILE A 207 14.46 32.31 16.90
N GLU A 208 13.51 32.68 17.76
CA GLU A 208 12.12 32.19 17.75
C GLU A 208 11.19 32.98 16.82
N ASP A 209 11.62 34.15 16.33
CA ASP A 209 10.78 35.05 15.52
C ASP A 209 10.34 34.40 14.19
N THR A 210 9.05 34.15 14.00
CA THR A 210 8.53 33.45 12.81
C THR A 210 8.08 34.39 11.67
N SER A 211 8.38 35.70 11.74
CA SER A 211 7.98 36.62 10.67
C SER A 211 8.59 36.26 9.31
N ARG A 212 7.84 36.51 8.23
CA ARG A 212 8.21 36.20 6.84
C ARG A 212 9.31 37.11 6.27
N ASP A 213 9.61 38.23 6.92
CA ASP A 213 10.44 39.30 6.36
C ASP A 213 11.92 39.25 6.79
N PHE A 214 12.44 38.08 7.18
CA PHE A 214 13.82 37.96 7.61
C PHE A 214 14.74 37.40 6.54
N THR A 215 15.53 38.29 5.94
CA THR A 215 16.74 37.90 5.21
C THR A 215 17.86 37.53 6.19
N GLU A 216 18.85 36.77 5.71
CA GLU A 216 20.04 36.41 6.47
C GLU A 216 20.73 37.65 7.05
N GLU A 217 20.84 38.71 6.25
CA GLU A 217 21.50 39.97 6.62
C GLU A 217 20.76 40.67 7.75
N ALA A 218 19.43 40.67 7.72
CA ALA A 218 18.61 41.30 8.76
C ALA A 218 18.79 40.59 10.11
N ILE A 219 18.85 39.25 10.13
CA ILE A 219 19.06 38.48 11.35
C ILE A 219 20.49 38.65 11.86
N LYS A 220 21.50 38.59 10.98
CA LYS A 220 22.89 38.84 11.35
C LYS A 220 23.08 40.24 11.93
N ALA A 221 22.45 41.26 11.34
CA ALA A 221 22.48 42.63 11.87
C ALA A 221 21.86 42.71 13.28
N LYS A 222 20.73 42.02 13.52
CA LYS A 222 20.15 41.92 14.87
C LYS A 222 21.13 41.27 15.86
N PHE A 223 21.76 40.16 15.51
CA PHE A 223 22.75 39.52 16.39
C PHE A 223 23.93 40.44 16.66
N ASN A 224 24.50 41.10 15.65
CA ASN A 224 25.62 42.02 15.82
C ASN A 224 25.31 43.21 16.75
N ASN A 225 24.05 43.65 16.78
CA ASN A 225 23.61 44.71 17.70
C ASN A 225 23.39 44.21 19.14
N LEU A 226 22.96 42.95 19.30
CA LEU A 226 22.65 42.37 20.62
C LEU A 226 23.88 41.81 21.33
N LEU A 227 24.82 41.21 20.59
CA LEU A 227 26.01 40.55 21.13
C LEU A 227 26.85 41.45 22.08
N PRO A 228 27.09 42.74 21.81
CA PRO A 228 27.81 43.61 22.74
C PRO A 228 27.12 43.75 24.10
N THR A 229 25.78 43.76 24.12
CA THR A 229 24.99 43.89 25.35
C THR A 229 25.02 42.59 26.15
N VAL A 230 24.82 41.46 25.47
CA VAL A 230 24.74 40.13 26.10
C VAL A 230 26.10 39.66 26.63
N VAL A 231 27.19 39.97 25.94
CA VAL A 231 28.56 39.55 26.33
C VAL A 231 29.18 40.45 27.40
N SER A 232 28.64 41.64 27.63
CA SER A 232 29.18 42.59 28.63
C SER A 232 28.63 42.38 30.05
N HIS A 233 27.68 41.46 30.21
CA HIS A 233 27.09 41.07 31.49
C HIS A 233 27.71 39.76 32.01
#